data_AF-A0A453H6N7-F1
#
_entry.id   AF-A0A453H6N7-F1
#
_cell.length_a   1.000
_cell.length_b   1.000
_cell.length_c   1.000
_cell.angle_alpha   90.00
_cell.angle_beta   90.00
_cell.angle_gamma   90.00
#
_symmetry.space_group_name_H-M   'P 1'
#
loop_
_entity.id
_entity.type
_entity.pdbx_description
1 polymer ?
#
loop_
_entity_poly.entity_id
_entity_poly.type
_entity_poly.pdbx_seq_one_letter_code
_entity_poly.pdbx_strand_id
1 'polypeptide(L)'
;MITQEVKRAFVSSHRDRGRQKRDFRHLWITQINAATRVYKVFDSYSKLIHNMYKKKLILNRKMFAQVAVSNPNNLYTISNKIKIIN
;
A
#
# COMPACT_ATOMS: atom_id res chain seq x y z
N MET A 1 37.46 -21.13 -7.49
CA MET A 1 36.30 -22.04 -7.61
C MET A 1 35.15 -21.47 -6.77
N ILE A 2 33.95 -21.27 -7.32
CA ILE A 2 32.81 -20.68 -6.59
C ILE A 2 32.21 -21.74 -5.64
N THR A 3 32.11 -21.43 -4.35
CA THR A 3 31.58 -22.34 -3.33
C THR A 3 30.08 -22.59 -3.53
N GLN A 4 29.59 -23.75 -3.06
CA GLN A 4 28.18 -24.11 -3.17
C GLN A 4 27.26 -23.12 -2.45
N GLU A 5 27.76 -22.48 -1.39
CA GLU A 5 27.06 -21.44 -0.65
C GLU A 5 26.82 -20.18 -1.51
N VAL A 6 27.85 -19.72 -2.24
CA VAL A 6 27.73 -18.53 -3.11
C VAL A 6 26.73 -18.78 -4.24
N LYS A 7 26.69 -20.00 -4.80
CA LYS A 7 25.70 -20.37 -5.82
C LYS A 7 24.27 -20.31 -5.26
N ARG A 8 24.05 -20.85 -4.06
CA ARG A 8 22.75 -20.81 -3.37
C ARG A 8 22.34 -19.38 -3.01
N ALA A 9 23.28 -18.56 -2.55
CA ALA A 9 23.04 -17.16 -2.23
C ALA A 9 22.58 -16.36 -3.46
N PHE A 10 23.20 -16.61 -4.63
CA PHE A 10 22.81 -15.95 -5.88
C PHE A 10 21.37 -16.29 -6.29
N VAL A 11 21.00 -17.58 -6.28
CA VAL A 11 19.64 -18.04 -6.61
C VAL A 11 18.60 -17.44 -5.66
N SER A 12 18.88 -17.46 -4.35
CA SER A 12 18.02 -16.85 -3.34
C SER A 12 17.86 -15.35 -3.58
N SER A 13 18.96 -14.62 -3.81
CA SER A 13 18.92 -13.18 -4.05
C SER A 13 18.06 -12.80 -5.26
N HIS A 14 18.11 -13.60 -6.34
CA HIS A 14 17.31 -13.35 -7.53
C HIS A 14 15.81 -13.55 -7.25
N ARG A 15 15.46 -14.63 -6.54
CA ARG A 15 14.08 -14.92 -6.12
C ARG A 15 13.53 -13.83 -5.19
N ASP A 16 14.34 -13.40 -4.23
CA ASP A 16 13.91 -12.51 -3.15
C ASP A 16 13.68 -11.07 -3.64
N ARG A 17 14.34 -10.62 -4.71
CA ARG A 17 14.03 -9.33 -5.37
C ARG A 17 12.57 -9.23 -5.81
N GLY A 18 12.01 -10.32 -6.35
CA GLY A 18 10.59 -10.37 -6.74
C GLY A 18 9.67 -10.42 -5.53
N ARG A 19 10.08 -11.14 -4.48
CA ARG A 19 9.34 -11.26 -3.22
C ARG A 19 9.24 -9.93 -2.49
N GLN A 20 10.35 -9.19 -2.42
CA GLN A 20 10.43 -7.89 -1.75
C GLN A 20 9.39 -6.89 -2.30
N LYS A 21 9.13 -6.90 -3.63
CA LYS A 21 8.09 -6.06 -4.25
C LYS A 21 6.69 -6.43 -3.76
N ARG A 22 6.40 -7.72 -3.57
CA ARG A 22 5.14 -8.21 -3.00
C ARG A 22 5.02 -7.82 -1.54
N ASP A 23 6.07 -8.06 -0.76
CA ASP A 23 6.10 -7.76 0.68
C ASP A 23 5.86 -6.26 0.94
N PHE A 24 6.50 -5.37 0.18
CA PHE A 24 6.22 -3.93 0.26
C PHE A 24 4.77 -3.58 -0.11
N ARG A 25 4.22 -4.20 -1.16
CA ARG A 25 2.81 -3.98 -1.53
C ARG A 25 1.86 -4.43 -0.43
N HIS A 26 2.13 -5.57 0.20
CA HIS A 26 1.37 -6.05 1.36
C HIS A 26 1.48 -5.07 2.53
N LEU A 27 2.68 -4.61 2.84
CA LEU A 27 2.92 -3.63 3.91
C LEU A 27 2.11 -2.35 3.69
N TRP A 28 2.14 -1.77 2.49
CA TRP A 28 1.39 -0.55 2.19
C TRP A 28 -0.12 -0.76 2.31
N ILE A 29 -0.65 -1.90 1.86
CA ILE A 29 -2.08 -2.22 2.03
C ILE A 29 -2.43 -2.30 3.52
N THR A 30 -1.61 -2.96 4.32
CA THR A 30 -1.83 -3.09 5.77
C THR A 30 -1.79 -1.72 6.46
N GLN A 31 -0.81 -0.88 6.14
CA GLN A 31 -0.71 0.49 6.68
C GLN A 31 -1.93 1.33 6.32
N ILE A 32 -2.37 1.28 5.06
CA ILE A 32 -3.55 2.01 4.61
C ILE A 32 -4.80 1.50 5.33
N ASN A 33 -4.98 0.18 5.42
CA ASN A 33 -6.14 -0.43 6.08
C ASN A 33 -6.19 -0.03 7.57
N ALA A 34 -5.05 -0.08 8.26
CA ALA A 34 -4.94 0.37 9.64
C ALA A 34 -5.33 1.85 9.79
N ALA A 35 -4.76 2.75 8.97
CA ALA A 35 -5.09 4.16 8.99
C ALA A 35 -6.58 4.41 8.71
N THR A 36 -7.17 3.72 7.73
CA THR A 36 -8.60 3.88 7.42
C THR A 36 -9.50 3.51 8.58
N ARG A 37 -9.14 2.47 9.34
CA ARG A 37 -9.88 2.00 10.51
C ARG A 37 -9.71 2.93 11.71
N VAL A 38 -8.48 3.37 11.99
CA VAL A 38 -8.17 4.28 13.10
C VAL A 38 -8.92 5.60 12.95
N TYR A 39 -8.85 6.22 11.76
CA TYR A 39 -9.48 7.51 11.50
C TYR A 39 -10.95 7.41 11.09
N LYS A 40 -11.53 6.20 11.08
CA LYS A 40 -12.93 5.92 10.67
C LYS A 40 -13.35 6.63 9.37
N VAL A 41 -12.41 6.77 8.44
CA VAL A 41 -12.65 7.49 7.18
C VAL A 41 -13.41 6.65 6.15
N PHE A 42 -13.26 5.33 6.22
CA PHE A 42 -13.89 4.31 5.37
C PHE A 42 -14.05 3.00 6.13
N ASP A 43 -15.08 2.21 5.81
CA ASP A 43 -15.31 0.90 6.45
C ASP A 43 -14.26 -0.16 6.06
N SER A 44 -13.70 -0.06 4.84
CA SER A 44 -12.72 -1.01 4.35
C SER A 44 -11.81 -0.43 3.26
N TYR A 45 -10.60 -1.01 3.17
CA TYR A 45 -9.65 -0.73 2.09
C TYR A 45 -10.27 -0.92 0.69
N SER A 46 -11.07 -1.97 0.51
CA SER A 46 -11.69 -2.27 -0.79
C SER A 46 -12.65 -1.16 -1.24
N LYS A 47 -13.49 -0.63 -0.33
CA LYS A 47 -14.38 0.50 -0.63
C LYS A 47 -13.59 1.76 -0.97
N LEU A 48 -12.54 2.05 -0.20
CA LEU A 48 -11.63 3.17 -0.46
C LEU A 48 -11.08 3.11 -1.89
N ILE A 49 -10.46 1.97 -2.26
CA ILE A 49 -9.83 1.80 -3.57
C ILE A 49 -10.87 1.84 -4.69
N HIS A 50 -12.04 1.22 -4.50
CA HIS A 50 -13.12 1.27 -5.47
C HIS A 50 -13.54 2.72 -5.77
N ASN A 51 -13.73 3.53 -4.73
CA ASN A 51 -14.11 4.93 -4.89
C ASN A 51 -12.99 5.76 -5.54
N MET A 52 -11.72 5.49 -5.23
CA MET A 52 -10.58 6.14 -5.89
C MET A 52 -10.57 5.86 -7.40
N TYR A 53 -10.83 4.61 -7.82
CA TYR A 53 -10.94 4.28 -9.24
C TYR A 53 -12.14 4.97 -9.89
N LYS A 54 -13.32 4.96 -9.25
CA LYS A 54 -14.53 5.62 -9.77
C LYS A 54 -14.35 7.14 -9.94
N LYS A 55 -13.59 7.78 -9.06
CA LYS A 55 -13.24 9.21 -9.13
C LYS A 55 -11.98 9.49 -9.96
N LYS A 56 -11.37 8.48 -10.60
CA LYS A 56 -10.13 8.57 -11.39
C LYS A 56 -8.93 9.15 -10.64
N LEU A 57 -8.93 9.08 -9.30
CA LEU A 57 -7.84 9.52 -8.43
C LEU A 57 -6.92 8.33 -8.12
N ILE A 58 -6.17 7.88 -9.12
CA ILE A 58 -5.31 6.69 -9.02
C ILE A 58 -3.96 7.09 -8.42
N LEU A 59 -3.83 6.96 -7.09
CA LEU A 59 -2.56 7.16 -6.39
C LEU A 59 -1.80 5.84 -6.22
N ASN A 60 -0.47 5.93 -6.27
CA ASN A 60 0.39 4.80 -5.91
C ASN A 60 0.25 4.50 -4.41
N ARG A 61 0.09 3.21 -4.07
CA ARG A 61 -0.05 2.73 -2.69
C ARG A 61 1.14 3.07 -1.81
N LYS A 62 2.36 3.12 -2.38
CA LYS A 62 3.56 3.58 -1.66
C LYS A 62 3.36 4.99 -1.11
N MET A 63 3.02 5.93 -1.99
CA MET A 63 2.83 7.32 -1.61
C MET A 63 1.61 7.50 -0.71
N PHE A 64 0.53 6.78 -1.01
CA PHE A 64 -0.68 6.86 -0.21
C PHE A 64 -0.47 6.36 1.22
N ALA A 65 0.25 5.25 1.41
CA ALA A 65 0.62 4.75 2.73
C ALA A 65 1.50 5.75 3.49
N GLN A 66 2.47 6.37 2.82
CA GLN A 66 3.31 7.40 3.43
C GLN A 66 2.51 8.63 3.85
N VAL A 67 1.58 9.11 3.02
CA VAL A 67 0.67 10.22 3.36
C VAL A 67 -0.22 9.85 4.55
N ALA A 68 -0.76 8.63 4.56
CA ALA A 68 -1.63 8.15 5.63
C ALA A 68 -0.90 8.06 6.99
N VAL A 69 0.39 7.72 6.99
CA VAL A 69 1.22 7.66 8.21
C VAL A 69 1.71 9.05 8.62
N SER A 70 2.11 9.89 7.66
CA SER A 70 2.76 11.17 7.94
C SER A 70 1.79 12.24 8.44
N ASN A 71 0.56 12.31 7.92
CA ASN A 71 -0.40 13.32 8.34
C ASN A 71 -1.85 12.82 8.21
N PRO A 72 -2.54 12.60 9.35
CA PRO A 72 -3.94 12.15 9.36
C PRO A 72 -4.91 13.10 8.66
N ASN A 73 -4.66 14.41 8.71
CA ASN A 73 -5.55 15.41 8.13
C ASN A 73 -5.61 15.27 6.60
N ASN A 74 -4.47 14.93 5.96
CA ASN A 74 -4.43 14.70 4.52
C ASN A 74 -5.29 13.50 4.12
N LEU A 75 -5.30 12.44 4.93
CA LEU A 75 -6.14 11.27 4.69
C LEU A 75 -7.62 11.64 4.75
N TYR A 76 -8.01 12.50 5.70
CA TYR A 76 -9.38 13.00 5.81
C TYR A 76 -9.80 13.83 4.60
N THR A 77 -8.95 14.76 4.14
CA THR A 77 -9.21 15.57 2.94
C THR A 77 -9.36 14.69 1.70
N ILE A 78 -8.47 13.70 1.52
CA ILE A 78 -8.58 12.77 0.38
C ILE A 78 -9.87 11.96 0.50
N SER A 79 -10.18 11.44 1.68
CA SER A 79 -11.40 10.67 1.93
C SER A 79 -12.66 11.45 1.53
N ASN A 80 -12.77 12.71 1.95
CA ASN A 80 -13.93 13.54 1.60
C ASN A 80 -14.05 13.79 0.09
N LYS A 81 -12.93 13.95 -0.63
CA LYS A 81 -12.95 14.11 -2.10
C LYS A 81 -13.42 12.86 -2.83
N ILE A 82 -13.12 11.68 -2.30
CA ILE A 82 -13.46 10.39 -2.94
C ILE A 82 -14.76 9.80 -2.43
N LYS A 83 -15.30 10.27 -1.29
CA LYS A 83 -16.63 9.85 -0.81
C LYS A 83 -17.65 10.15 -1.90
N ILE A 84 -18.37 9.11 -2.30
CA ILE A 84 -19.48 9.20 -3.22
C ILE A 84 -20.72 9.16 -2.35
N ILE A 85 -21.47 10.26 -2.35
CA ILE A 85 -22.83 10.27 -1.83
C ILE A 85 -23.67 9.65 -2.94
N ASN A 86 -24.30 8.52 -2.63
CA ASN A 86 -25.44 8.03 -3.40
C ASN A 86 -26.71 8.55 -2.74
#